data_AF-T0K7Q6-F1
#
_entry.id   AF-T0K7Q6-F1
#
_cell.length_a   1.000
_cell.length_b   1.000
_cell.length_c   1.000
_cell.angle_alpha   90.00
_cell.angle_beta   90.00
_cell.angle_gamma   90.00
#
_symmetry.space_group_name_H-M   'P 1'
#
loop_
_entity.id
_entity.type
_entity.pdbx_description
1 polymer ?
#
loop_
_entity_poly.entity_id
_entity_poly.type
_entity_poly.pdbx_seq_one_letter_code
_entity_poly.pdbx_strand_id
1 'polypeptide(L)'
;LTDLIAERGKPGMIVSDNGTELTSNAVLAWCAEIGVEWHYIAPGKPMQNGYVESFNGRMRDELLNETLFLSLDHARVVIAAWAEDYNQERPHSALGYETPAAFAAELHKQWPASLRPTGSAAQAIAQPALMRNKAAGL
;
A
#
# COMPACT_ATOMS: atom_id res chain seq x y z
N LEU A 1 -5.32 -6.10 6.41
CA LEU A 1 -5.75 -5.87 5.01
C LEU A 1 -7.26 -6.06 4.82
N THR A 2 -7.89 -7.04 5.48
CA THR A 2 -9.34 -7.28 5.39
C THR A 2 -10.20 -6.05 5.67
N ASP A 3 -9.97 -5.36 6.79
CA ASP A 3 -10.78 -4.18 7.17
C ASP A 3 -10.64 -3.04 6.15
N LEU A 4 -9.42 -2.81 5.65
CA LEU A 4 -9.18 -1.82 4.60
C LEU A 4 -9.90 -2.18 3.29
N ILE A 5 -9.94 -3.46 2.92
CA ILE A 5 -10.70 -3.91 1.75
C ILE A 5 -12.21 -3.71 1.96
N ALA A 6 -12.72 -3.95 3.16
CA ALA A 6 -14.12 -3.72 3.48
C ALA A 6 -14.49 -2.22 3.39
N GLU A 7 -13.59 -1.33 3.81
CA GLU A 7 -13.80 0.11 3.78
C GLU A 7 -13.60 0.73 2.39
N ARG A 8 -12.53 0.34 1.67
CA ARG A 8 -12.07 1.02 0.44
C ARG A 8 -12.31 0.23 -0.84
N GLY A 9 -12.72 -1.02 -0.71
CA GLY A 9 -12.86 -1.96 -1.82
C GLY A 9 -11.58 -2.76 -2.07
N LYS A 10 -11.74 -3.86 -2.80
CA LYS A 10 -10.66 -4.81 -3.08
C LYS A 10 -9.77 -4.31 -4.24
N PRO A 11 -8.44 -4.16 -4.04
CA PRO A 11 -7.53 -3.85 -5.13
C PRO A 11 -7.38 -5.07 -6.07
N GLY A 12 -6.95 -4.84 -7.30
CA GLY A 12 -6.54 -5.93 -8.19
C GLY A 12 -5.14 -6.44 -7.88
N MET A 13 -4.25 -5.56 -7.42
CA MET A 13 -2.85 -5.85 -7.12
C MET A 13 -2.35 -5.02 -5.93
N ILE A 14 -1.48 -5.62 -5.12
CA ILE A 14 -0.67 -4.93 -4.12
C ILE A 14 0.80 -5.00 -4.54
N VAL A 15 1.50 -3.87 -4.44
CA VAL A 15 2.93 -3.76 -4.74
C VAL A 15 3.71 -3.58 -3.44
N SER A 16 4.80 -4.31 -3.28
CA SER A 16 5.61 -4.33 -2.06
C SER A 16 7.11 -4.37 -2.37
N ASP A 17 7.92 -3.92 -1.42
CA ASP A 17 9.34 -4.22 -1.42
C ASP A 17 9.61 -5.71 -1.13
N ASN A 18 10.89 -6.11 -1.18
CA ASN A 18 11.32 -7.49 -0.92
C ASN A 18 11.60 -7.74 0.59
N GLY A 19 10.98 -6.97 1.49
CA GLY A 19 11.12 -7.15 2.93
C GLY A 19 10.62 -8.53 3.38
N THR A 20 11.34 -9.17 4.30
CA THR A 20 11.05 -10.55 4.72
C THR A 20 9.65 -10.72 5.29
N GLU A 21 9.12 -9.70 5.97
CA GLU A 21 7.76 -9.66 6.52
C GLU A 21 6.68 -9.79 5.42
N LEU A 22 6.97 -9.27 4.24
CA LEU A 22 6.07 -9.20 3.09
C LEU A 22 6.27 -10.37 2.12
N THR A 23 7.33 -11.17 2.31
CA THR A 23 7.61 -12.41 1.57
C THR A 23 7.08 -13.69 2.22
N SER A 24 6.31 -13.56 3.31
CA SER A 24 5.83 -14.75 4.05
C SER A 24 4.79 -15.55 3.26
N ASN A 25 4.80 -16.88 3.41
CA ASN A 25 3.80 -17.76 2.79
C ASN A 25 2.37 -17.41 3.23
N ALA A 26 2.19 -16.86 4.44
CA ALA A 26 0.89 -16.43 4.94
C ALA A 26 0.30 -15.28 4.11
N VAL A 27 1.12 -14.30 3.73
CA VAL A 27 0.70 -13.18 2.87
C VAL A 27 0.29 -13.69 1.49
N LEU A 28 1.08 -14.59 0.89
CA LEU A 28 0.79 -15.16 -0.42
C LEU A 28 -0.48 -16.04 -0.41
N ALA A 29 -0.67 -16.84 0.65
CA ALA A 29 -1.87 -17.66 0.81
C ALA A 29 -3.14 -16.79 0.96
N TRP A 30 -3.07 -15.73 1.77
CA TRP A 30 -4.17 -14.78 1.92
C TRP A 30 -4.49 -14.06 0.60
N CYS A 31 -3.47 -13.63 -0.15
CA CYS A 31 -3.67 -12.99 -1.46
C CYS A 31 -4.37 -13.92 -2.46
N ALA A 32 -3.99 -15.20 -2.47
CA ALA A 32 -4.62 -16.21 -3.32
C ALA A 32 -6.10 -16.45 -2.93
N GLU A 33 -6.40 -16.51 -1.63
CA GLU A 33 -7.78 -16.69 -1.12
C GLU A 33 -8.68 -15.50 -1.48
N ILE A 34 -8.19 -14.28 -1.31
CA ILE A 34 -8.97 -13.05 -1.57
C ILE A 34 -8.94 -12.66 -3.06
N GLY A 35 -8.08 -13.29 -3.87
CA GLY A 35 -7.92 -12.99 -5.29
C GLY A 35 -7.33 -11.61 -5.54
N VAL A 36 -6.29 -11.24 -4.79
CA VAL A 36 -5.50 -10.03 -4.98
C VAL A 36 -4.13 -10.45 -5.51
N GLU A 37 -3.67 -9.86 -6.61
CA GLU A 37 -2.32 -10.12 -7.11
C GLU A 37 -1.27 -9.47 -6.19
N TRP A 38 -0.13 -10.13 -6.00
CA TRP A 38 0.98 -9.58 -5.24
C TRP A 38 2.19 -9.41 -6.15
N HIS A 39 2.76 -8.20 -6.18
CA HIS A 39 3.89 -7.86 -7.02
C HIS A 39 5.03 -7.26 -6.19
N TYR A 40 6.23 -7.83 -6.32
CA TYR A 40 7.42 -7.29 -5.68
C TYR A 40 8.11 -6.28 -6.59
N ILE A 41 8.61 -5.19 -6.02
CA ILE A 41 9.51 -4.30 -6.76
C ILE A 41 10.73 -5.08 -7.27
N ALA A 42 11.25 -4.66 -8.40
CA ALA A 42 12.43 -5.27 -8.99
C ALA A 42 13.65 -5.11 -8.06
N PRO A 43 14.48 -6.15 -7.89
CA PRO A 43 15.71 -6.05 -7.11
C PRO A 43 16.59 -4.89 -7.60
N GLY A 44 17.08 -4.07 -6.67
CA GLY A 44 17.90 -2.91 -6.99
C GLY A 44 17.15 -1.74 -7.65
N LYS A 45 15.81 -1.71 -7.61
CA LYS A 45 14.98 -0.60 -8.12
C LYS A 45 14.20 0.11 -7.00
N PRO A 46 14.88 0.79 -6.05
CA PRO A 46 14.22 1.46 -4.92
C PRO A 46 13.23 2.54 -5.35
N MET A 47 13.40 3.14 -6.54
CA MET A 47 12.48 4.13 -7.09
C MET A 47 11.04 3.60 -7.25
N GLN A 48 10.84 2.29 -7.42
CA GLN A 48 9.51 1.70 -7.48
C GLN A 48 8.77 1.73 -6.13
N ASN A 49 9.50 1.88 -5.02
CA ASN A 49 8.94 2.06 -3.68
C ASN A 49 8.80 3.56 -3.30
N GLY A 50 9.11 4.48 -4.21
CA GLY A 50 9.31 5.89 -3.88
C GLY A 50 8.10 6.57 -3.21
N TYR A 51 6.88 6.13 -3.53
CA TYR A 51 5.67 6.66 -2.91
C TYR A 51 5.61 6.37 -1.40
N VAL A 52 5.74 5.09 -1.01
CA VAL A 52 5.65 4.71 0.40
C VAL A 52 6.86 5.20 1.19
N GLU A 53 8.04 5.27 0.56
CA GLU A 53 9.23 5.85 1.19
C GLU A 53 9.04 7.35 1.48
N SER A 54 8.47 8.10 0.52
CA SER A 54 8.18 9.52 0.71
C SER A 54 7.13 9.76 1.81
N PHE A 55 6.11 8.90 1.87
CA PHE A 55 5.11 8.92 2.94
C PHE A 55 5.74 8.63 4.31
N ASN A 56 6.51 7.55 4.43
CA ASN A 56 7.16 7.14 5.67
C ASN A 56 8.18 8.17 6.16
N GLY A 57 8.96 8.75 5.24
CA GLY A 57 9.89 9.83 5.56
C GLY A 57 9.17 11.03 6.15
N ARG A 58 8.06 11.44 5.53
CA ARG A 58 7.26 12.57 6.03
C ARG A 58 6.61 12.29 7.38
N MET A 59 6.00 11.12 7.58
CA MET A 59 5.48 10.74 8.89
C MET A 59 6.58 10.76 9.96
N ARG A 60 7.78 10.28 9.62
CA ARG A 60 8.91 10.30 10.55
C ARG A 60 9.29 11.72 10.93
N ASP A 61 9.50 12.58 9.95
CA ASP A 61 10.02 13.92 10.16
C ASP A 61 9.00 14.84 10.83
N GLU A 62 7.71 14.69 10.52
CA GLU A 62 6.68 15.62 11.02
C GLU A 62 5.95 15.12 12.26
N LEU A 63 5.92 13.81 12.50
CA LEU A 63 5.18 13.21 13.61
C LEU A 63 6.09 12.50 14.60
N LEU A 64 6.82 11.49 14.13
CA LEU A 64 7.52 10.57 15.04
C LEU A 64 8.71 11.21 15.73
N ASN A 65 9.45 12.08 15.03
CA ASN A 65 10.60 12.78 15.58
C ASN A 65 10.20 13.98 16.46
N GLU A 66 9.01 14.56 16.22
CA GLU A 66 8.53 15.76 16.90
C GLU A 66 7.65 15.47 18.11
N THR A 67 7.25 14.21 18.32
CA THR A 67 6.29 13.84 19.36
C THR A 67 6.89 12.87 20.38
N LEU A 68 6.85 13.25 21.66
CA LEU A 68 7.07 12.31 22.76
C LEU A 68 5.77 11.53 23.04
N PHE A 69 5.77 10.24 22.72
CA PHE A 69 4.65 9.37 23.04
C PHE A 69 4.69 8.92 24.51
N LEU A 70 3.58 9.13 25.21
CA LEU A 70 3.46 8.86 26.65
C LEU A 70 2.89 7.46 26.93
N SER A 71 2.20 6.89 25.94
CA SER A 71 1.64 5.54 25.97
C SER A 71 1.30 5.09 24.55
N LEU A 72 1.00 3.80 24.39
CA LEU A 72 0.49 3.27 23.11
C LEU A 72 -0.86 3.88 22.73
N ASP A 73 -1.72 4.18 23.70
CA ASP A 73 -3.01 4.81 23.42
C ASP A 73 -2.84 6.25 22.97
N HIS A 74 -1.90 6.99 23.58
CA HIS A 74 -1.54 8.32 23.09
C HIS A 74 -0.99 8.26 21.66
N ALA A 75 -0.11 7.30 21.36
CA ALA A 75 0.41 7.10 20.02
C ALA A 75 -0.68 6.80 18.99
N ARG A 76 -1.64 5.92 19.31
CA ARG A 76 -2.78 5.62 18.43
C ARG A 76 -3.59 6.86 18.08
N VAL A 77 -3.91 7.68 19.07
CA VAL A 77 -4.70 8.92 18.87
C VAL A 77 -3.93 9.90 17.98
N VAL A 78 -2.64 10.13 18.29
CA VAL A 78 -1.82 11.10 17.56
C VAL A 78 -1.54 10.64 16.12
N ILE A 79 -1.25 9.36 15.91
CA ILE A 79 -1.06 8.80 14.56
C ILE A 79 -2.35 8.87 13.75
N ALA A 80 -3.50 8.56 14.34
CA ALA A 80 -4.79 8.67 13.65
C ALA A 80 -5.10 10.11 13.25
N ALA A 81 -4.86 11.08 14.15
CA ALA A 81 -5.06 12.50 13.85
C ALA A 81 -4.14 12.99 12.72
N TRP A 82 -2.86 12.59 12.73
CA TRP A 82 -1.93 12.94 11.66
C TRP A 82 -2.34 12.31 10.31
N ALA A 83 -2.79 11.05 10.33
CA ALA A 83 -3.27 10.38 9.11
C ALA A 83 -4.53 11.04 8.54
N GLU A 84 -5.45 11.52 9.39
CA GLU A 84 -6.63 12.28 8.97
C GLU A 84 -6.23 13.60 8.31
N ASP A 85 -5.36 14.40 8.97
CA ASP A 85 -4.85 15.66 8.42
C ASP A 85 -4.16 15.47 7.07
N TYR A 86 -3.27 14.47 6.99
CA TYR A 86 -2.54 14.14 5.76
C TYR A 86 -3.49 13.84 4.58
N ASN A 87 -4.57 13.08 4.84
CA ASN A 87 -5.47 12.58 3.80
C ASN A 87 -6.60 13.55 3.46
N GLN A 88 -7.08 14.35 4.40
CA GLN A 88 -8.28 15.17 4.22
C GLN A 88 -7.98 16.64 4.03
N GLU A 89 -7.00 17.18 4.75
CA GLU A 89 -6.79 18.63 4.88
C GLU A 89 -5.60 19.10 4.05
N ARG A 90 -4.54 18.28 3.96
CA ARG A 90 -3.28 18.72 3.37
C ARG A 90 -3.27 18.61 1.84
N PRO A 91 -2.99 19.71 1.11
CA PRO A 91 -2.81 19.66 -0.34
C PRO A 91 -1.42 19.11 -0.72
N HIS A 92 -1.36 18.30 -1.77
CA HIS A 92 -0.10 17.71 -2.26
C HIS A 92 0.17 18.16 -3.70
N SER A 93 1.36 18.71 -3.95
CA SER A 93 1.72 19.23 -5.28
C SER A 93 1.70 18.16 -6.37
N ALA A 94 2.05 16.91 -6.04
CA ALA A 94 1.96 15.76 -6.93
C ALA A 94 0.51 15.42 -7.36
N LEU A 95 -0.48 15.90 -6.61
CA LEU A 95 -1.91 15.73 -6.87
C LEU A 95 -2.55 17.06 -7.34
N GLY A 96 -1.77 17.98 -7.92
CA GLY A 96 -2.30 19.27 -8.38
C GLY A 96 -2.75 20.20 -7.25
N TYR A 97 -2.16 20.05 -6.06
CA TYR A 97 -2.57 20.75 -4.83
C TYR A 97 -3.95 20.36 -4.31
N GLU A 98 -4.47 19.19 -4.70
CA GLU A 98 -5.61 18.57 -4.03
C GLU A 98 -5.16 17.75 -2.81
N THR A 99 -6.11 17.47 -1.92
CA THR A 99 -5.91 16.52 -0.83
C THR A 99 -6.06 15.09 -1.34
N PRO A 100 -5.42 14.07 -0.71
CA PRO A 100 -5.50 12.70 -1.18
C PRO A 100 -6.95 12.17 -1.26
N ALA A 101 -7.80 12.55 -0.30
CA ALA A 101 -9.20 12.18 -0.30
C ALA A 101 -9.98 12.83 -1.47
N ALA A 102 -9.75 14.11 -1.75
CA ALA A 102 -10.37 14.81 -2.87
C ALA A 102 -9.97 14.17 -4.22
N PHE A 103 -8.66 13.94 -4.41
CA PHE A 103 -8.13 13.29 -5.60
C PHE A 103 -8.71 11.89 -5.80
N ALA A 104 -8.77 11.08 -4.73
CA ALA A 104 -9.33 9.73 -4.78
C ALA A 104 -10.84 9.74 -5.10
N ALA A 105 -11.60 10.69 -4.55
CA ALA A 105 -13.02 10.84 -4.85
C ALA A 105 -13.24 11.19 -6.32
N GLU A 106 -12.40 12.04 -6.90
CA GLU A 106 -12.47 12.42 -8.31
C GLU A 106 -12.08 11.27 -9.25
N LEU A 107 -11.00 10.54 -8.92
CA LEU A 107 -10.60 9.33 -9.66
C LEU A 107 -11.75 8.29 -9.71
N HIS A 108 -12.52 8.16 -8.62
CA HIS A 108 -13.66 7.25 -8.56
C HIS A 108 -14.79 7.65 -9.53
N LYS A 109 -15.00 8.96 -9.76
CA LYS A 109 -16.03 9.46 -10.70
C LYS A 109 -15.62 9.27 -12.15
N GLN A 110 -14.35 9.51 -12.46
CA GLN A 110 -13.84 9.46 -13.83
C GLN A 110 -13.76 8.04 -14.40
N TRP A 111 -13.77 7.03 -13.53
CA TRP A 111 -13.41 5.69 -13.90
C TRP A 111 -14.57 4.68 -13.71
N PRO A 112 -15.20 4.17 -14.79
CA PRO A 112 -16.22 3.12 -14.65
C PRO A 112 -15.59 1.88 -14.01
N ALA A 113 -16.37 1.13 -13.22
CA ALA A 113 -15.88 0.01 -12.41
C ALA A 113 -14.99 -0.99 -13.19
N SER A 114 -15.26 -1.16 -14.49
CA SER A 114 -14.55 -2.06 -15.42
C SER A 114 -13.13 -1.65 -15.76
N LEU A 115 -12.76 -0.38 -15.60
CA LEU A 115 -11.46 0.08 -16.02
C LEU A 115 -10.58 0.44 -14.78
N ARG A 116 -11.14 0.53 -13.56
CA ARG A 116 -10.49 1.15 -12.38
C ARG A 116 -9.05 0.67 -12.26
N PRO A 117 -8.05 1.56 -12.00
CA PRO A 117 -6.67 1.15 -11.87
C PRO A 117 -6.58 0.06 -10.80
N THR A 118 -6.22 -1.15 -11.22
CA THR A 118 -6.14 -2.32 -10.34
C THR A 118 -4.89 -2.29 -9.45
N GLY A 119 -3.97 -1.36 -9.72
CA GLY A 119 -2.77 -1.05 -8.94
C GLY A 119 -2.01 0.13 -9.55
N SER A 120 -1.00 0.65 -8.85
CA SER A 120 -0.13 1.73 -9.33
C SER A 120 1.02 1.26 -10.23
N ALA A 121 1.21 -0.06 -10.38
CA ALA A 121 2.24 -0.64 -11.22
C ALA A 121 1.74 -0.91 -12.64
N ALA A 122 2.59 -0.64 -13.64
CA ALA A 122 2.46 -1.28 -14.95
C ALA A 122 2.55 -2.80 -14.76
N GLN A 123 1.71 -3.55 -15.49
CA GLN A 123 1.51 -5.02 -15.42
C GLN A 123 2.73 -5.82 -14.94
N ALA A 124 2.46 -6.84 -14.11
CA ALA A 124 3.46 -7.69 -13.46
C ALA A 124 4.62 -8.09 -14.40
N ILE A 125 5.79 -7.50 -14.16
CA ILE A 125 7.03 -7.82 -14.91
C ILE A 125 7.62 -9.17 -14.44
N ALA A 126 7.20 -9.67 -13.28
CA ALA A 126 7.69 -10.93 -12.73
C ALA A 126 6.51 -11.82 -12.36
N GLN A 127 6.46 -13.01 -12.96
CA GLN A 127 5.58 -14.08 -12.51
C GLN A 127 6.06 -14.54 -11.13
N PRO A 128 5.17 -14.78 -10.15
CA PRO A 128 5.56 -15.45 -8.92
C PRO A 128 6.22 -16.77 -9.33
N ALA A 129 7.45 -16.98 -8.86
CA ALA A 129 8.20 -18.20 -9.15
C ALA A 129 7.29 -19.40 -8.87
N LEU A 130 7.09 -20.26 -9.87
CA LEU A 130 6.32 -21.49 -9.73
C LEU A 130 6.78 -22.18 -8.44
N MET A 131 5.89 -22.23 -7.44
CA MET A 131 6.06 -23.08 -6.27
C MET A 131 6.33 -24.49 -6.80
N ARG A 132 7.59 -24.92 -6.69
CA ARG A 132 8.06 -26.21 -7.20
C ARG A 132 7.36 -27.29 -6.38
N ASN A 133 6.30 -27.88 -6.93
CA ASN A 133 5.67 -29.07 -6.37
C ASN A 133 6.74 -30.16 -6.23
N LYS A 134 7.24 -30.39 -5.02
CA LYS A 134 7.94 -31.63 -4.67
C LYS A 134 6.88 -32.65 -4.28
N ALA A 135 6.27 -33.24 -5.31
CA ALA A 135 5.57 -34.51 -5.20
C ALA A 135 5.98 -35.37 -6.40
N ALA A 136 6.93 -36.28 -6.19
CA ALA A 136 7.06 -37.60 -6.82
C ALA A 136 8.50 -38.15 -6.72
N GLY A 137 8.65 -39.30 -6.06
CA GLY A 137 9.48 -40.42 -6.50
C GLY A 137 10.99 -40.37 -6.23
N LEU A 138 11.43 -41.05 -5.17
CA LEU A 138 11.86 -42.47 -5.21
C LEU A 138 11.89 -43.03 -3.78
#